data_AF-A0A1C7MQ76-F1
#
_entry.id   AF-A0A1C7MQ76-F1
#
_cell.length_a   1.000
_cell.length_b   1.000
_cell.length_c   1.000
_cell.angle_alpha   90.00
_cell.angle_beta   90.00
_cell.angle_gamma   90.00
#
_symmetry.space_group_name_H-M   'P 1'
#
loop_
_entity.id
_entity.type
_entity.pdbx_description
1 polymer ?
#
loop_
_entity_poly.entity_id
_entity_poly.type
_entity_poly.pdbx_seq_one_letter_code
_entity_poly.pdbx_strand_id
1 'polypeptide(L)'
;MPFDNSSFDFRCPAQCSSVVLQNPRTVGDEQVDFVPLIVGGGDVNSTYRGDSFVCAAALQAQQLRGGCASLELVGNFTDFLPLTANGLSSIGFPSTFPLSFRFLSTTSLRHCTDLRNSALAFNIIVTALLFLVVRPKPIILYWCLVCIGFWHVALFSQPMASPPRSTALSNSFSALFVAYAFWRLAFRFTLPAFRKAPIEASFVLFAKPAGCPASRAGVQAAPLVLAMVLMPGTGFPTRLSAIYQGFLLGMFLNGVAAFGFDSILQTAADLRRDAPLGSALPTFLTNSTTYNASIPLQDQTVFWDALPDASEGWDGFALLVDDVERYIGTALNYSLASLQPGIVHFFRLAAFVSIQFTSSSETGDFTMAATLWPNGTMSFSPSHSAPPAFIQPNHFARTRGKGAGIALCARPLIAPLANP
;
A
#
# COMPACT_ATOMS: atom_id res chain seq x y z
N MET A 1 15.68 -23.74 0.47
CA MET A 1 15.28 -22.68 -0.49
C MET A 1 16.16 -21.47 -0.20
N PRO A 2 16.45 -20.58 -1.16
CA PRO A 2 17.49 -19.55 -1.00
C PRO A 2 17.24 -18.48 0.09
N PHE A 3 16.14 -18.59 0.87
CA PHE A 3 15.75 -17.62 1.89
C PHE A 3 15.48 -18.23 3.28
N ASP A 4 15.64 -19.55 3.44
CA ASP A 4 15.35 -20.22 4.71
C ASP A 4 16.38 -19.80 5.79
N ASN A 5 15.88 -19.49 6.99
CA ASN A 5 16.68 -19.11 8.17
C ASN A 5 17.50 -17.82 7.99
N SER A 6 17.00 -16.89 7.18
CA SER A 6 17.52 -15.52 7.12
C SER A 6 16.70 -14.61 8.02
N SER A 7 17.39 -13.80 8.82
CA SER A 7 16.75 -12.85 9.73
C SER A 7 16.82 -11.43 9.19
N PHE A 8 15.71 -10.70 9.34
CA PHE A 8 15.59 -9.31 8.92
C PHE A 8 15.06 -8.44 10.06
N ASP A 9 15.74 -7.32 10.21
CA ASP A 9 15.49 -6.32 11.23
C ASP A 9 14.69 -5.16 10.61
N PHE A 10 13.52 -4.87 11.16
CA PHE A 10 12.63 -3.85 10.62
C PHE A 10 12.07 -2.92 11.71
N ARG A 11 11.61 -1.74 11.29
CA ARG A 11 11.01 -0.72 12.16
C ARG A 11 9.61 -0.39 11.65
N CYS A 12 8.65 -0.38 12.57
CA CYS A 12 7.26 -0.05 12.31
C CYS A 12 6.88 1.26 13.02
N PRO A 13 6.22 2.21 12.31
CA PRO A 13 5.70 3.42 12.93
C PRO A 13 4.60 3.09 13.95
N ALA A 14 4.33 4.00 14.90
CA ALA A 14 3.16 3.86 15.74
C ALA A 14 1.87 3.99 14.90
N GLN A 15 0.89 3.11 15.16
CA GLN A 15 -0.44 3.02 14.50
C GLN A 15 -0.50 2.24 13.17
N CYS A 16 0.25 1.14 13.05
CA CYS A 16 0.24 0.28 11.87
C CYS A 16 -1.10 -0.44 11.59
N SER A 17 -2.02 -0.51 12.56
CA SER A 17 -3.34 -1.12 12.38
C SER A 17 -4.27 -0.34 11.44
N SER A 18 -3.92 0.91 11.11
CA SER A 18 -4.72 1.77 10.23
C SER A 18 -4.44 1.56 8.73
N VAL A 19 -3.40 0.79 8.38
CA VAL A 19 -3.04 0.54 6.98
C VAL A 19 -3.87 -0.62 6.46
N VAL A 20 -4.71 -0.33 5.47
CA VAL A 20 -5.65 -1.28 4.87
C VAL A 20 -5.37 -1.47 3.39
N LEU A 21 -5.80 -2.61 2.84
CA LEU A 21 -5.85 -2.82 1.41
C LEU A 21 -6.82 -1.83 0.76
N GLN A 22 -6.38 -1.14 -0.30
CA GLN A 22 -7.23 -0.24 -1.10
C GLN A 22 -7.93 -0.96 -2.25
N ASN A 23 -7.34 -2.06 -2.73
CA ASN A 23 -7.89 -2.90 -3.78
C ASN A 23 -8.21 -4.28 -3.20
N PRO A 24 -9.25 -4.96 -3.70
CA PRO A 24 -9.56 -6.32 -3.29
C PRO A 24 -8.37 -7.24 -3.59
N ARG A 25 -8.00 -8.06 -2.62
CA ARG A 25 -7.00 -9.11 -2.78
C ARG A 25 -7.63 -10.44 -2.42
N THR A 26 -7.35 -11.43 -3.25
CA THR A 26 -7.87 -12.79 -3.06
C THR A 26 -6.79 -13.65 -2.41
N VAL A 27 -7.19 -14.41 -1.39
CA VAL A 27 -6.35 -15.33 -0.63
C VAL A 27 -7.09 -16.66 -0.57
N GLY A 28 -6.60 -17.67 -1.27
CA GLY A 28 -7.36 -18.92 -1.46
C GLY A 28 -8.75 -18.66 -2.08
N ASP A 29 -9.81 -19.08 -1.42
CA ASP A 29 -11.20 -18.88 -1.84
C ASP A 29 -11.84 -17.58 -1.33
N GLU A 30 -11.18 -16.86 -0.41
CA GLU A 30 -11.69 -15.61 0.16
C GLU A 30 -11.13 -14.37 -0.57
N GLN A 31 -11.96 -13.32 -0.68
CA GLN A 31 -11.55 -12.01 -1.16
C GLN A 31 -11.69 -10.99 -0.05
N VAL A 32 -10.61 -10.26 0.24
CA VAL A 32 -10.59 -9.23 1.28
C VAL A 32 -10.29 -7.86 0.71
N ASP A 33 -11.03 -6.87 1.17
CA ASP A 33 -10.90 -5.47 0.84
C ASP A 33 -10.98 -4.61 2.11
N PHE A 34 -10.36 -3.42 2.11
CA PHE A 34 -10.42 -2.44 3.22
C PHE A 34 -10.01 -2.94 4.62
N VAL A 35 -9.25 -4.04 4.70
CA VAL A 35 -8.70 -4.62 5.94
C VAL A 35 -7.17 -4.77 5.80
N PRO A 36 -6.37 -4.70 6.88
CA PRO A 36 -4.96 -5.07 6.83
C PRO A 36 -4.81 -6.54 6.40
N LEU A 37 -4.01 -6.80 5.37
CA LEU A 37 -3.78 -8.17 4.89
C LEU A 37 -2.90 -8.93 5.89
N ILE A 38 -3.48 -9.89 6.60
CA ILE A 38 -2.77 -10.79 7.51
C ILE A 38 -3.28 -12.20 7.27
N VAL A 39 -2.38 -13.14 7.02
CA VAL A 39 -2.70 -14.56 6.77
C VAL A 39 -1.87 -15.41 7.74
N GLY A 40 -2.55 -16.24 8.54
CA GLY A 40 -1.94 -17.13 9.53
C GLY A 40 -1.74 -16.54 10.94
N GLY A 41 -0.77 -17.07 11.68
CA GLY A 41 -0.41 -16.64 13.02
C GLY A 41 -1.14 -17.34 14.18
N GLY A 42 -2.08 -18.25 13.90
CA GLY A 42 -2.80 -19.04 14.90
C GLY A 42 -2.10 -20.31 15.37
N ASP A 43 -0.95 -20.64 14.80
CA ASP A 43 -0.10 -21.77 15.19
C ASP A 43 0.73 -21.46 16.45
N VAL A 44 1.27 -22.53 17.05
CA VAL A 44 2.11 -22.45 18.27
C VAL A 44 3.31 -21.52 18.09
N ASN A 45 3.84 -21.40 16.86
CA ASN A 45 5.01 -20.59 16.54
C ASN A 45 4.66 -19.25 15.89
N SER A 46 3.37 -18.90 15.77
CA SER A 46 2.86 -17.69 15.15
C SER A 46 3.51 -17.39 13.77
N THR A 47 3.39 -18.35 12.86
CA THR A 47 3.88 -18.32 11.49
C THR A 47 2.89 -17.60 10.58
N TYR A 48 3.38 -16.59 9.87
CA TYR A 48 2.61 -15.76 8.94
C TYR A 48 3.04 -16.00 7.50
N ARG A 49 2.12 -15.80 6.56
CA ARG A 49 2.41 -15.89 5.12
C ARG A 49 3.18 -14.67 4.64
N GLY A 50 4.13 -14.87 3.72
CA GLY A 50 5.09 -13.85 3.25
C GLY A 50 4.51 -12.60 2.59
N ASP A 51 3.24 -12.63 2.19
CA ASP A 51 2.51 -11.49 1.61
C ASP A 51 1.76 -10.64 2.66
N SER A 52 1.73 -11.10 3.92
CA SER A 52 1.10 -10.38 5.03
C SER A 52 1.80 -9.07 5.34
N PHE A 53 1.05 -8.08 5.81
CA PHE A 53 1.60 -6.81 6.28
C PHE A 53 2.41 -7.02 7.56
N VAL A 54 3.74 -7.04 7.43
CA VAL A 54 4.70 -7.33 8.51
C VAL A 54 4.41 -6.54 9.79
N CYS A 55 4.14 -5.25 9.69
CA CYS A 55 3.84 -4.42 10.87
C CYS A 55 2.49 -4.74 11.53
N ALA A 56 1.47 -5.08 10.74
CA ALA A 56 0.16 -5.45 11.27
C ALA A 56 0.22 -6.83 11.93
N ALA A 57 0.91 -7.79 11.29
CA ALA A 57 1.19 -9.11 11.86
C ALA A 57 1.98 -9.01 13.18
N ALA A 58 2.97 -8.12 13.27
CA ALA A 58 3.74 -7.92 14.50
C ALA A 58 2.90 -7.33 15.65
N LEU A 59 1.91 -6.48 15.34
CA LEU A 59 0.94 -5.99 16.32
C LEU A 59 0.00 -7.12 16.78
N GLN A 60 -0.44 -7.99 15.87
CA GLN A 60 -1.29 -9.14 16.19
C GLN A 60 -0.55 -10.13 17.12
N ALA A 61 0.73 -10.40 16.86
CA ALA A 61 1.59 -11.28 17.66
C ALA A 61 2.00 -10.72 19.05
N GLN A 62 1.49 -9.55 19.46
CA GLN A 62 1.91 -8.82 20.68
C GLN A 62 3.41 -8.50 20.77
N GLN A 63 4.16 -8.67 19.69
CA GLN A 63 5.59 -8.40 19.68
C GLN A 63 5.90 -6.90 19.64
N LEU A 64 4.94 -6.06 19.20
CA LEU A 64 5.11 -4.61 19.11
C LEU A 64 3.86 -3.82 19.54
N ARG A 65 4.09 -2.65 20.14
CA ARG A 65 3.14 -1.51 20.21
C ARG A 65 3.75 -0.29 19.53
N GLY A 66 4.28 -0.49 18.32
CA GLY A 66 5.19 0.45 17.62
C GLY A 66 6.64 0.27 18.07
N GLY A 67 7.59 0.23 17.12
CA GLY A 67 9.01 0.01 17.42
C GLY A 67 9.73 -0.89 16.41
N CYS A 68 10.82 -1.53 16.83
CA CYS A 68 11.56 -2.47 15.99
C CYS A 68 11.31 -3.91 16.39
N ALA A 69 11.17 -4.77 15.40
CA ALA A 69 11.16 -6.21 15.59
C ALA A 69 12.11 -6.86 14.59
N SER A 70 12.42 -8.11 14.89
CA SER A 70 13.21 -9.00 14.04
C SER A 70 12.29 -10.13 13.61
N LEU A 71 12.31 -10.44 12.32
CA LEU A 71 11.62 -11.60 11.76
C LEU A 71 12.63 -12.58 11.18
N GLU A 72 12.25 -13.84 11.12
CA GLU A 72 13.01 -14.91 10.50
C GLU A 72 12.15 -15.55 9.41
N LEU A 73 12.74 -15.80 8.25
CA LEU A 73 12.10 -16.47 7.14
C LEU A 73 12.18 -17.99 7.32
N VAL A 74 11.04 -18.66 7.34
CA VAL A 74 10.91 -20.11 7.61
C VAL A 74 10.78 -20.92 6.31
N GLY A 75 10.55 -20.25 5.18
CA GLY A 75 10.41 -20.90 3.87
C GLY A 75 9.02 -21.49 3.65
N ASN A 76 8.94 -22.69 3.10
CA ASN A 76 7.66 -23.38 2.85
C ASN A 76 6.97 -23.76 4.16
N PHE A 77 5.72 -23.35 4.28
CA PHE A 77 4.84 -23.71 5.38
C PHE A 77 3.47 -24.11 4.85
N THR A 78 2.82 -25.03 5.56
CA THR A 78 1.52 -25.61 5.20
C THR A 78 0.53 -25.32 6.30
N ASP A 79 -0.71 -25.02 5.94
CA ASP A 79 -1.84 -24.85 6.86
C ASP A 79 -1.68 -23.66 7.83
N PHE A 80 -1.97 -22.46 7.32
CA PHE A 80 -1.98 -21.24 8.11
C PHE A 80 -3.30 -21.10 8.86
N LEU A 81 -3.26 -21.16 10.19
CA LEU A 81 -4.45 -21.04 11.02
C LEU A 81 -4.85 -19.58 11.25
N PRO A 82 -6.15 -19.22 11.15
CA PRO A 82 -6.63 -17.88 11.45
C PRO A 82 -6.57 -17.59 12.94
N LEU A 83 -6.31 -16.33 13.30
CA LEU A 83 -6.25 -15.86 14.68
C LEU A 83 -6.82 -14.44 14.76
N THR A 84 -7.55 -14.15 15.83
CA THR A 84 -7.96 -12.77 16.15
C THR A 84 -7.32 -12.33 17.46
N ALA A 85 -6.43 -11.35 17.40
CA ALA A 85 -5.71 -10.84 18.56
C ALA A 85 -5.48 -9.31 18.44
N ASN A 86 -5.54 -8.60 19.57
CA ASN A 86 -5.32 -7.14 19.66
C ASN A 86 -6.17 -6.28 18.69
N GLY A 87 -7.37 -6.74 18.36
CA GLY A 87 -8.28 -6.04 17.44
C GLY A 87 -7.94 -6.20 15.95
N LEU A 88 -7.05 -7.14 15.61
CA LEU A 88 -6.74 -7.55 14.24
C LEU A 88 -7.16 -9.00 14.03
N SER A 89 -7.70 -9.31 12.85
CA SER A 89 -8.10 -10.64 12.43
C SER A 89 -7.24 -11.09 11.25
N SER A 90 -6.71 -12.32 11.32
CA SER A 90 -6.02 -12.96 10.21
C SER A 90 -6.88 -14.01 9.52
N ILE A 91 -6.62 -14.19 8.23
CA ILE A 91 -7.28 -15.15 7.35
C ILE A 91 -6.54 -16.50 7.44
N GLY A 92 -7.28 -17.60 7.33
CA GLY A 92 -6.71 -18.94 7.25
C GLY A 92 -6.35 -19.31 5.82
N PHE A 93 -5.29 -20.10 5.64
CA PHE A 93 -4.93 -20.64 4.33
C PHE A 93 -4.57 -22.12 4.46
N PRO A 94 -5.51 -23.05 4.15
CA PRO A 94 -5.33 -24.48 4.34
C PRO A 94 -4.54 -25.13 3.18
N SER A 95 -3.53 -24.43 2.67
CA SER A 95 -2.66 -24.91 1.59
C SER A 95 -1.19 -24.55 1.87
N THR A 96 -0.29 -24.96 0.97
CA THR A 96 1.15 -24.76 1.08
C THR A 96 1.55 -23.43 0.44
N PHE A 97 2.43 -22.67 1.09
CA PHE A 97 2.96 -21.43 0.52
C PHE A 97 4.48 -21.38 0.69
N PRO A 98 5.26 -21.03 -0.36
CA PRO A 98 6.72 -21.16 -0.38
C PRO A 98 7.47 -20.16 0.50
N LEU A 99 6.80 -19.11 0.98
CA LEU A 99 7.41 -18.06 1.78
C LEU A 99 6.59 -17.77 3.04
N SER A 100 7.13 -18.12 4.19
CA SER A 100 6.56 -17.80 5.50
C SER A 100 7.59 -17.12 6.39
N PHE A 101 7.12 -16.39 7.39
CA PHE A 101 7.98 -15.75 8.39
C PHE A 101 7.40 -15.88 9.80
N ARG A 102 8.30 -15.83 10.77
CA ARG A 102 7.98 -15.80 12.21
C ARG A 102 8.69 -14.63 12.88
N PHE A 103 8.18 -14.19 14.02
CA PHE A 103 8.81 -13.13 14.80
C PHE A 103 9.76 -13.72 15.85
N LEU A 104 10.94 -13.13 15.98
CA LEU A 104 11.89 -13.48 17.02
C LEU A 104 11.58 -12.69 18.30
N SER A 105 11.70 -13.35 19.45
CA SER A 105 11.49 -12.71 20.75
C SER A 105 12.61 -11.73 21.13
N THR A 106 13.80 -11.91 20.56
CA THR A 106 14.98 -11.05 20.78
C THR A 106 15.24 -10.18 19.57
N THR A 107 15.65 -8.93 19.81
CA THR A 107 15.99 -7.98 18.76
C THR A 107 17.41 -7.46 18.97
N SER A 108 18.18 -7.34 17.89
CA SER A 108 19.54 -6.78 17.93
C SER A 108 19.52 -5.24 18.08
N LEU A 109 18.38 -4.64 17.73
CA LEU A 109 18.18 -3.20 17.61
C LEU A 109 18.03 -2.52 18.96
N ARG A 110 18.89 -1.55 19.21
CA ARG A 110 18.77 -0.61 20.33
C ARG A 110 18.06 0.66 19.85
N HIS A 111 17.27 1.30 20.73
CA HIS A 111 16.53 2.56 20.48
C HIS A 111 15.38 2.42 19.48
N CYS A 112 14.34 1.70 19.89
CA CYS A 112 13.15 1.36 19.11
C CYS A 112 11.92 2.18 19.48
N THR A 113 12.12 3.40 19.96
CA THR A 113 11.03 4.32 20.28
C THR A 113 10.66 5.12 19.04
N ASP A 114 9.36 5.32 18.82
CA ASP A 114 8.88 6.21 17.77
C ASP A 114 9.15 7.67 18.18
N LEU A 115 10.13 8.30 17.53
CA LEU A 115 10.50 9.70 17.76
C LEU A 115 9.56 10.71 17.08
N ARG A 116 8.52 10.28 16.35
CA ARG A 116 7.62 11.20 15.62
C ARG A 116 7.01 12.26 16.53
N ASN A 117 6.58 11.86 17.73
CA ASN A 117 5.95 12.78 18.69
C ASN A 117 6.97 13.73 19.33
N SER A 118 8.18 13.25 19.65
CA SER A 118 9.23 14.09 20.21
C SER A 118 9.79 15.07 19.18
N ALA A 119 9.95 14.64 17.93
CA ALA A 119 10.34 15.49 16.81
C ALA A 119 9.27 16.56 16.51
N LEU A 120 7.98 16.21 16.59
CA LEU A 120 6.89 17.17 16.45
C LEU A 120 6.93 18.23 17.56
N ALA A 121 7.14 17.82 18.81
CA ALA A 121 7.26 18.74 19.95
C ALA A 121 8.47 19.68 19.77
N PHE A 122 9.63 19.16 19.37
CA PHE A 122 10.81 19.97 19.07
C PHE A 122 10.54 21.01 17.97
N ASN A 123 9.87 20.60 16.89
CA ASN A 123 9.51 21.53 15.82
C ASN A 123 8.55 22.62 16.26
N ILE A 124 7.56 22.31 17.09
CA ILE A 124 6.66 23.31 17.67
C ILE A 124 7.46 24.34 18.49
N ILE A 125 8.44 23.89 19.28
CA ILE A 125 9.28 24.79 20.09
C ILE A 125 10.16 25.68 19.20
N VAL A 126 10.87 25.10 18.23
CA VAL A 126 11.78 25.84 17.33
C VAL A 126 11.01 26.87 16.51
N THR A 127 9.86 26.49 15.95
CA THR A 127 9.01 27.41 15.19
C THR A 127 8.41 28.50 16.07
N ALA A 128 7.98 28.18 17.31
CA ALA A 128 7.54 29.20 18.27
C ALA A 128 8.65 30.21 18.60
N LEU A 129 9.90 29.77 18.76
CA LEU A 129 11.05 30.66 18.97
C LEU A 129 11.30 31.57 17.75
N LEU A 130 11.17 31.05 16.53
CA LEU A 130 11.32 31.84 15.30
C LEU A 130 10.27 32.95 15.20
N PHE A 131 9.00 32.66 15.51
CA PHE A 131 7.90 33.63 15.44
C PHE A 131 7.86 34.61 16.62
N LEU A 132 8.13 34.15 17.84
CA LEU A 132 7.96 34.97 19.05
C LEU A 132 9.21 35.78 19.38
N VAL A 133 10.40 35.17 19.27
CA VAL A 133 11.67 35.72 19.76
C VAL A 133 12.52 36.30 18.64
N VAL A 134 12.96 35.47 17.68
CA VAL A 134 13.99 35.85 16.69
C VAL A 134 13.48 36.85 15.65
N ARG A 135 12.21 36.69 15.22
CA ARG A 135 11.52 37.58 14.26
C ARG A 135 12.39 38.00 13.06
N PRO A 136 12.96 37.05 12.29
CA PRO A 136 13.82 37.37 11.16
C PRO A 136 13.02 38.04 10.02
N LYS A 137 13.73 38.53 9.00
CA LYS A 137 13.09 39.08 7.79
C LYS A 137 12.14 38.02 7.18
N PRO A 138 10.97 38.41 6.61
CA PRO A 138 9.97 37.46 6.12
C PRO A 138 10.48 36.39 5.15
N ILE A 139 11.46 36.73 4.31
CA ILE A 139 12.09 35.77 3.38
C ILE A 139 12.87 34.67 4.10
N ILE A 140 13.57 35.01 5.19
CA ILE A 140 14.35 34.05 5.98
C ILE A 140 13.38 33.13 6.73
N LEU A 141 12.33 33.70 7.32
CA LEU A 141 11.29 32.95 8.02
C LEU A 141 10.64 31.90 7.10
N TYR A 142 10.31 32.28 5.86
CA TYR A 142 9.73 31.39 4.87
C TYR A 142 10.62 30.17 4.60
N TRP A 143 11.91 30.39 4.30
CA TRP A 143 12.84 29.29 4.03
C TRP A 143 13.07 28.39 5.24
N CYS A 144 13.15 28.96 6.45
CA CYS A 144 13.23 28.15 7.67
C CYS A 144 12.00 27.23 7.82
N LEU A 145 10.79 27.73 7.58
CA LEU A 145 9.56 26.93 7.67
C LEU A 145 9.51 25.82 6.62
N VAL A 146 9.91 26.12 5.38
CA VAL A 146 9.97 25.13 4.29
C VAL A 146 10.97 24.02 4.63
N CYS A 147 12.18 24.36 5.07
CA CYS A 147 13.21 23.38 5.42
C CYS A 147 12.80 22.53 6.64
N ILE A 148 12.30 23.15 7.70
CA ILE A 148 11.84 22.44 8.91
C ILE A 148 10.68 21.50 8.54
N GLY A 149 9.69 21.97 7.78
CA GLY A 149 8.54 21.18 7.36
C GLY A 149 8.93 20.00 6.49
N PHE A 150 9.72 20.23 5.44
CA PHE A 150 10.17 19.17 4.52
C PHE A 150 10.92 18.06 5.27
N TRP A 151 11.97 18.42 6.02
CA TRP A 151 12.80 17.44 6.72
C TRP A 151 12.06 16.74 7.86
N HIS A 152 11.10 17.41 8.51
CA HIS A 152 10.26 16.74 9.49
C HIS A 152 9.42 15.62 8.88
N VAL A 153 8.81 15.89 7.72
CA VAL A 153 8.01 14.86 7.05
C VAL A 153 8.91 13.73 6.54
N ALA A 154 10.00 14.09 5.85
CA ALA A 154 10.95 13.18 5.22
C ALA A 154 11.66 12.22 6.20
N LEU A 155 11.88 12.62 7.46
CA LEU A 155 12.65 11.83 8.43
C LEU A 155 11.78 11.18 9.52
N PHE A 156 10.69 11.83 9.94
CA PHE A 156 9.96 11.41 11.13
C PHE A 156 8.51 11.03 10.86
N SER A 157 7.80 11.78 10.01
CA SER A 157 6.37 11.51 9.78
C SER A 157 6.18 10.34 8.82
N GLN A 158 6.88 10.38 7.69
CA GLN A 158 6.86 9.37 6.64
C GLN A 158 8.30 9.18 6.16
N PRO A 159 9.13 8.44 6.93
CA PRO A 159 10.53 8.27 6.58
C PRO A 159 10.65 7.67 5.19
N MET A 160 11.31 8.41 4.29
CA MET A 160 11.82 7.81 3.06
C MET A 160 12.78 6.68 3.46
N ALA A 161 12.76 5.55 2.75
CA ALA A 161 13.44 4.30 3.09
C ALA A 161 14.78 4.49 3.83
N SER A 162 15.04 3.69 4.88
CA SER A 162 16.29 3.71 5.63
C SER A 162 17.31 2.75 4.99
N PRO A 163 18.56 3.16 4.69
CA PRO A 163 19.15 4.50 4.88
C PRO A 163 18.63 5.52 3.85
N PRO A 164 18.60 6.83 4.20
CA PRO A 164 18.04 7.87 3.34
C PRO A 164 18.71 7.84 1.97
N ARG A 165 17.97 7.41 0.95
CA ARG A 165 18.44 7.39 -0.43
C ARG A 165 18.73 8.82 -0.91
N SER A 166 19.65 8.92 -1.87
CA SER A 166 19.95 10.15 -2.63
C SER A 166 18.70 10.84 -3.19
N THR A 167 17.59 10.10 -3.36
CA THR A 167 16.28 10.60 -3.77
C THR A 167 15.69 11.63 -2.80
N ALA A 168 15.86 11.47 -1.48
CA ALA A 168 15.35 12.43 -0.49
C ALA A 168 16.01 13.81 -0.65
N LEU A 169 17.32 13.80 -0.91
CA LEU A 169 18.08 15.02 -1.16
C LEU A 169 17.67 15.67 -2.49
N SER A 170 17.53 14.89 -3.56
CA SER A 170 17.05 15.38 -4.86
C SER A 170 15.66 16.04 -4.77
N ASN A 171 14.75 15.40 -4.05
CA ASN A 171 13.41 15.93 -3.82
C ASN A 171 13.44 17.24 -3.02
N SER A 172 14.40 17.41 -2.09
CA SER A 172 14.53 18.64 -1.32
C SER A 172 14.88 19.84 -2.19
N PHE A 173 15.80 19.70 -3.15
CA PHE A 173 16.16 20.79 -4.08
C PHE A 173 14.99 21.17 -5.00
N SER A 174 14.28 20.16 -5.51
CA SER A 174 13.10 20.37 -6.35
C SER A 174 11.96 21.05 -5.57
N ALA A 175 11.78 20.67 -4.29
CA ALA A 175 10.82 21.33 -3.39
C ALA A 175 11.18 22.81 -3.15
N LEU A 176 12.47 23.12 -2.96
CA LEU A 176 12.95 24.49 -2.78
C LEU A 176 12.71 25.34 -4.05
N PHE A 177 12.88 24.77 -5.24
CA PHE A 177 12.60 25.47 -6.50
C PHE A 177 11.12 25.87 -6.61
N VAL A 178 10.19 24.95 -6.33
CA VAL A 178 8.75 25.25 -6.35
C VAL A 178 8.37 26.21 -5.22
N ALA A 179 8.97 26.07 -4.04
CA ALA A 179 8.78 27.00 -2.93
C ALA A 179 9.24 28.43 -3.29
N TYR A 180 10.28 28.59 -4.12
CA TYR A 180 10.63 29.91 -4.63
C TYR A 180 9.53 30.52 -5.51
N ALA A 181 8.87 29.73 -6.36
CA ALA A 181 7.73 30.20 -7.14
C ALA A 181 6.57 30.63 -6.22
N PHE A 182 6.27 29.84 -5.20
CA PHE A 182 5.28 30.17 -4.16
C PHE A 182 5.60 31.46 -3.41
N TRP A 183 6.87 31.69 -3.11
CA TRP A 183 7.34 32.95 -2.55
C TRP A 183 7.03 34.14 -3.46
N ARG A 184 7.35 34.03 -4.75
CA ARG A 184 7.15 35.09 -5.74
C ARG A 184 5.68 35.43 -5.98
N LEU A 185 4.81 34.41 -5.99
CA LEU A 185 3.40 34.56 -6.37
C LEU A 185 2.47 34.88 -5.20
N ALA A 186 2.76 34.38 -3.99
CA ALA A 186 1.82 34.40 -2.88
C ALA A 186 2.44 34.94 -1.58
N PHE A 187 3.49 34.29 -1.07
CA PHE A 187 4.00 34.58 0.28
C PHE A 187 4.71 35.93 0.42
N ARG A 188 5.25 36.50 -0.67
CA ARG A 188 5.87 37.84 -0.64
C ARG A 188 4.89 38.94 -0.19
N PHE A 189 3.60 38.78 -0.47
CA PHE A 189 2.58 39.78 -0.16
C PHE A 189 1.93 39.58 1.20
N THR A 190 1.80 38.33 1.65
CA THR A 190 1.09 37.98 2.89
C THR A 190 1.99 38.03 4.11
N LEU A 191 3.17 37.41 4.07
CA LEU A 191 4.04 37.23 5.24
C LEU A 191 4.47 38.56 5.90
N PRO A 192 4.79 39.65 5.15
CA PRO A 192 5.12 40.94 5.77
C PRO A 192 3.96 41.59 6.54
N ALA A 193 2.70 41.33 6.14
CA ALA A 193 1.52 41.91 6.78
C ALA A 193 1.32 41.37 8.21
N PHE A 194 1.72 40.12 8.47
CA PHE A 194 1.58 39.46 9.77
C PHE A 194 2.74 39.74 10.75
N ARG A 195 3.77 40.49 10.34
CA ARG A 195 4.90 40.85 11.21
C ARG A 195 4.47 41.68 12.43
N LYS A 196 3.38 42.44 12.33
CA LYS A 196 2.86 43.30 13.42
C LYS A 196 1.94 42.57 14.40
N ALA A 197 1.51 41.34 14.10
CA ALA A 197 0.58 40.56 14.93
C ALA A 197 1.12 39.14 15.18
N PRO A 198 2.12 38.98 16.08
CA PRO A 198 2.88 37.73 16.23
C PRO A 198 2.06 36.56 16.79
N ILE A 199 1.10 36.82 17.68
CA ILE A 199 0.26 35.78 18.29
C ILE A 199 -0.75 35.26 17.28
N GLU A 200 -1.37 36.16 16.52
CA GLU A 200 -2.30 35.81 15.45
C GLU A 200 -1.59 35.09 14.30
N ALA A 201 -0.38 35.52 13.92
CA ALA A 201 0.43 34.86 12.90
C ALA A 201 0.75 33.40 13.27
N SER A 202 1.11 33.17 14.55
CA SER A 202 1.38 31.83 15.06
C SER A 202 0.10 30.99 15.03
N PHE A 203 -1.03 31.48 15.56
CA PHE A 203 -2.29 30.73 15.55
C PHE A 203 -2.85 30.50 14.12
N VAL A 204 -2.69 31.45 13.19
CA VAL A 204 -3.20 31.38 11.81
C VAL A 204 -2.41 30.37 10.98
N LEU A 205 -1.09 30.23 11.19
CA LEU A 205 -0.29 29.18 10.55
C LEU A 205 -0.37 27.82 11.27
N PHE A 206 -0.60 27.79 12.58
CA PHE A 206 -0.72 26.54 13.37
C PHE A 206 -2.13 25.97 13.45
N ALA A 207 -3.17 26.77 13.21
CA ALA A 207 -4.53 26.28 13.15
C ALA A 207 -4.66 25.38 11.93
N LYS A 208 -4.49 24.07 12.16
CA LYS A 208 -5.17 23.06 11.36
C LYS A 208 -6.62 23.55 11.25
N PRO A 209 -7.14 23.90 10.05
CA PRO A 209 -8.56 24.11 9.93
C PRO A 209 -9.23 22.80 10.35
N ALA A 210 -9.93 22.84 11.47
CA ALA A 210 -10.52 21.68 12.15
C ALA A 210 -11.65 21.00 11.34
N GLY A 211 -11.77 21.28 10.04
CA GLY A 211 -12.96 20.97 9.27
C GLY A 211 -12.74 20.57 7.81
N CYS A 212 -11.50 20.38 7.33
CA CYS A 212 -11.32 19.80 6.00
C CYS A 212 -10.85 18.34 6.10
N PRO A 213 -11.78 17.37 6.07
CA PRO A 213 -11.42 15.98 5.81
C PRO A 213 -10.96 15.89 4.35
N ALA A 214 -9.70 16.22 4.10
CA ALA A 214 -9.02 15.95 2.82
C ALA A 214 -8.96 14.43 2.51
N SER A 215 -9.46 13.58 3.42
CA SER A 215 -9.59 12.14 3.27
C SER A 215 -10.88 11.67 2.58
N ARG A 216 -11.82 12.56 2.22
CA ARG A 216 -13.12 12.15 1.66
C ARG A 216 -13.46 12.69 0.28
N ALA A 217 -12.63 13.53 -0.31
CA ALA A 217 -12.78 13.89 -1.71
C ALA A 217 -12.00 12.85 -2.53
N GLY A 218 -12.72 12.08 -3.36
CA GLY A 218 -12.15 11.22 -4.40
C GLY A 218 -11.44 12.01 -5.51
N VAL A 219 -10.67 13.03 -5.14
CA VAL A 219 -9.78 13.74 -6.04
C VAL A 219 -8.52 12.90 -6.11
N GLN A 220 -8.41 12.12 -7.18
CA GLN A 220 -7.24 11.32 -7.53
C GLN A 220 -6.05 12.20 -8.00
N ALA A 221 -6.12 13.52 -7.87
CA ALA A 221 -4.98 14.39 -8.10
C ALA A 221 -4.02 14.29 -6.92
N ALA A 222 -2.74 14.05 -7.18
CA ALA A 222 -1.71 14.04 -6.16
C ALA A 222 -1.83 15.33 -5.29
N PRO A 223 -1.87 15.22 -3.93
CA PRO A 223 -2.06 16.36 -3.03
C PRO A 223 -1.16 17.57 -3.30
N LEU A 224 0.03 17.33 -3.86
CA LEU A 224 1.00 18.35 -4.29
C LEU A 224 0.55 19.19 -5.49
N VAL A 225 -0.18 18.59 -6.45
CA VAL A 225 -0.65 19.27 -7.67
C VAL A 225 -1.73 20.29 -7.33
N LEU A 226 -2.66 19.90 -6.46
CA LEU A 226 -3.72 20.78 -5.98
C LEU A 226 -3.13 22.03 -5.30
N ALA A 227 -2.08 21.84 -4.50
CA ALA A 227 -1.38 22.94 -3.85
C ALA A 227 -0.70 23.88 -4.87
N MET A 228 -0.04 23.34 -5.90
CA MET A 228 0.60 24.16 -6.94
C MET A 228 -0.38 24.99 -7.74
N VAL A 229 -1.56 24.45 -8.07
CA VAL A 229 -2.59 25.14 -8.86
C VAL A 229 -3.33 26.21 -8.05
N LEU A 230 -3.65 25.93 -6.79
CA LEU A 230 -4.44 26.84 -5.96
C LEU A 230 -3.62 27.98 -5.34
N MET A 231 -2.32 27.78 -5.12
CA MET A 231 -1.50 28.75 -4.39
C MET A 231 -1.43 30.15 -5.05
N PRO A 232 -1.29 30.30 -6.38
CA PRO A 232 -1.32 31.62 -7.03
C PRO A 232 -2.61 32.40 -6.77
N GLY A 233 -3.75 31.73 -6.62
CA GLY A 233 -5.06 32.33 -6.36
C GLY A 233 -5.23 32.91 -4.95
N THR A 234 -4.29 32.64 -4.04
CA THR A 234 -4.34 33.08 -2.64
C THR A 234 -3.42 34.26 -2.35
N GLY A 235 -2.92 34.99 -3.36
CA GLY A 235 -1.95 36.09 -3.19
C GLY A 235 -2.42 37.34 -2.43
N PHE A 236 -3.66 37.36 -1.91
CA PHE A 236 -4.23 38.53 -1.24
C PHE A 236 -3.75 38.66 0.22
N PRO A 237 -3.46 39.88 0.73
CA PRO A 237 -2.99 40.12 2.09
C PRO A 237 -4.14 40.08 3.12
N THR A 238 -4.93 39.00 3.13
CA THR A 238 -6.01 38.78 4.11
C THR A 238 -5.65 37.67 5.10
N ARG A 239 -6.24 37.72 6.29
CA ARG A 239 -6.05 36.71 7.37
C ARG A 239 -6.41 35.31 6.89
N LEU A 240 -7.54 35.16 6.21
CA LEU A 240 -7.98 33.88 5.66
C LEU A 240 -7.02 33.36 4.60
N SER A 241 -6.50 34.23 3.74
CA SER A 241 -5.53 33.83 2.70
C SER A 241 -4.25 33.25 3.29
N ALA A 242 -3.77 33.80 4.42
CA ALA A 242 -2.60 33.25 5.11
C ALA A 242 -2.83 31.83 5.67
N ILE A 243 -4.04 31.55 6.19
CA ILE A 243 -4.41 30.19 6.63
C ILE A 243 -4.39 29.23 5.44
N TYR A 244 -5.03 29.62 4.33
CA TYR A 244 -5.07 28.80 3.12
C TYR A 244 -3.67 28.56 2.55
N GLN A 245 -2.82 29.59 2.49
CA GLN A 245 -1.43 29.46 2.04
C GLN A 245 -0.62 28.52 2.94
N GLY A 246 -0.75 28.63 4.26
CA GLY A 246 -0.09 27.73 5.21
C GLY A 246 -0.54 26.27 5.03
N PHE A 247 -1.85 26.05 4.86
CA PHE A 247 -2.40 24.73 4.59
C PHE A 247 -1.93 24.14 3.26
N LEU A 248 -1.98 24.91 2.18
CA LEU A 248 -1.52 24.49 0.85
C LEU A 248 -0.02 24.19 0.84
N LEU A 249 0.79 25.00 1.54
CA LEU A 249 2.22 24.73 1.69
C LEU A 249 2.47 23.43 2.48
N GLY A 250 1.73 23.20 3.57
CA GLY A 250 1.81 21.96 4.32
C GLY A 250 1.41 20.73 3.50
N MET A 251 0.33 20.84 2.71
CA MET A 251 -0.13 19.77 1.81
C MET A 251 0.91 19.47 0.71
N PHE A 252 1.52 20.51 0.15
CA PHE A 252 2.61 20.39 -0.82
C PHE A 252 3.83 19.67 -0.23
N LEU A 253 4.34 20.14 0.91
CA LEU A 253 5.52 19.56 1.56
C LEU A 253 5.27 18.10 1.98
N ASN A 254 4.08 17.80 2.49
CA ASN A 254 3.70 16.43 2.80
C ASN A 254 3.64 15.57 1.53
N GLY A 255 3.02 16.06 0.45
CA GLY A 255 2.93 15.33 -0.81
C GLY A 255 4.31 15.01 -1.42
N VAL A 256 5.20 16.00 -1.50
CA VAL A 256 6.54 15.82 -2.08
C VAL A 256 7.43 14.93 -1.21
N ALA A 257 7.37 15.06 0.12
CA ALA A 257 8.17 14.20 0.99
C ALA A 257 7.66 12.74 1.02
N ALA A 258 6.34 12.55 0.87
CA ALA A 258 5.69 11.25 0.87
C ALA A 258 5.86 10.47 -0.44
N PHE A 259 5.56 11.16 -1.55
CA PHE A 259 5.37 10.54 -2.87
C PHE A 259 6.41 11.01 -3.89
N GLY A 260 7.26 11.98 -3.54
CA GLY A 260 8.15 12.64 -4.50
C GLY A 260 7.40 13.56 -5.46
N PHE A 261 8.10 13.99 -6.52
CA PHE A 261 7.49 14.66 -7.67
C PHE A 261 7.00 13.64 -8.68
N ASP A 262 6.04 12.81 -8.28
CA ASP A 262 5.47 11.83 -9.19
C ASP A 262 4.77 12.53 -10.37
N SER A 263 4.77 11.85 -11.52
CA SER A 263 4.33 12.37 -12.81
C SER A 263 2.87 12.82 -12.76
N ILE A 264 2.57 14.03 -13.26
CA ILE A 264 1.17 14.50 -13.38
C ILE A 264 0.34 13.69 -14.38
N LEU A 265 1.01 12.98 -15.28
CA LEU A 265 0.44 11.99 -16.19
C LEU A 265 0.69 10.60 -15.62
N GLN A 266 -0.05 10.25 -14.57
CA GLN A 266 -0.13 8.86 -14.13
C GLN A 266 -1.06 8.14 -15.12
N THR A 267 -0.59 7.06 -15.75
CA THR A 267 -1.43 6.34 -16.72
C THR A 267 -2.65 5.75 -16.00
N ALA A 268 -3.75 5.53 -16.75
CA ALA A 268 -4.92 4.85 -16.17
C ALA A 268 -4.54 3.49 -15.57
N ALA A 269 -3.53 2.81 -16.12
CA ALA A 269 -2.97 1.56 -15.58
C ALA A 269 -2.28 1.77 -14.21
N ASP A 270 -1.46 2.82 -14.06
CA ASP A 270 -0.79 3.14 -12.79
C ASP A 270 -1.76 3.52 -11.66
N LEU A 271 -2.87 4.19 -12.00
CA LEU A 271 -3.95 4.51 -11.05
C LEU A 271 -4.79 3.27 -10.69
N ARG A 272 -4.96 2.35 -11.64
CA ARG A 272 -5.69 1.08 -11.43
C ARG A 272 -4.91 0.15 -10.49
N ARG A 273 -3.57 0.19 -10.52
CA ARG A 273 -2.71 -0.70 -9.72
C ARG A 273 -3.16 -2.15 -9.90
N ASP A 274 -3.47 -2.85 -8.80
CA ASP A 274 -3.93 -4.23 -8.79
C ASP A 274 -5.46 -4.39 -8.96
N ALA A 275 -6.19 -3.35 -9.38
CA ALA A 275 -7.63 -3.43 -9.54
C ALA A 275 -7.99 -4.21 -10.81
N PRO A 276 -9.10 -4.98 -10.81
CA PRO A 276 -9.47 -5.84 -11.93
C PRO A 276 -9.65 -5.04 -13.23
N LEU A 277 -9.16 -5.57 -14.34
CA LEU A 277 -9.19 -5.08 -15.72
C LEU A 277 -10.58 -5.15 -16.37
N GLY A 278 -11.44 -6.07 -15.90
CA GLY A 278 -12.72 -6.41 -16.52
C GLY A 278 -12.55 -7.27 -17.77
N SER A 279 -11.43 -8.00 -17.89
CA SER A 279 -11.14 -8.85 -19.06
C SER A 279 -12.05 -10.09 -19.09
N ALA A 280 -12.20 -10.70 -20.27
CA ALA A 280 -12.84 -12.00 -20.38
C ALA A 280 -12.13 -13.03 -19.49
N LEU A 281 -12.91 -13.76 -18.69
CA LEU A 281 -12.39 -14.75 -17.74
C LEU A 281 -12.43 -16.15 -18.39
N PRO A 282 -11.32 -16.89 -18.42
CA PRO A 282 -11.32 -18.26 -18.90
C PRO A 282 -12.10 -19.18 -17.96
N THR A 283 -12.74 -20.21 -18.50
CA THR A 283 -13.56 -21.15 -17.74
C THR A 283 -12.85 -22.51 -17.61
N PHE A 284 -12.87 -23.08 -16.40
CA PHE A 284 -12.40 -24.45 -16.19
C PHE A 284 -13.41 -25.45 -16.78
N LEU A 285 -12.91 -26.43 -17.52
CA LEU A 285 -13.72 -27.55 -18.03
C LEU A 285 -13.79 -28.69 -17.02
N THR A 286 -12.75 -28.85 -16.20
CA THR A 286 -12.70 -29.86 -15.15
C THR A 286 -13.67 -29.51 -14.02
N ASN A 287 -14.91 -29.95 -14.10
CA ASN A 287 -15.91 -29.82 -13.05
C ASN A 287 -15.94 -31.04 -12.11
N SER A 288 -16.72 -30.94 -11.02
CA SER A 288 -16.96 -32.04 -10.06
C SER A 288 -17.41 -33.36 -10.73
N THR A 289 -18.03 -33.29 -11.91
CA THR A 289 -18.47 -34.46 -12.69
C THR A 289 -17.39 -35.08 -13.58
N THR A 290 -16.39 -34.30 -14.00
CA THR A 290 -15.27 -34.77 -14.85
C THR A 290 -14.03 -35.12 -14.03
N TYR A 291 -13.93 -34.61 -12.80
CA TYR A 291 -12.86 -34.95 -11.88
C TYR A 291 -13.14 -36.32 -11.26
N ASN A 292 -12.34 -37.32 -11.64
CA ASN A 292 -12.48 -38.67 -11.12
C ASN A 292 -11.66 -38.85 -9.84
N ALA A 293 -12.32 -38.74 -8.69
CA ALA A 293 -11.72 -38.88 -7.36
C ALA A 293 -11.09 -40.27 -7.08
N SER A 294 -11.37 -41.29 -7.91
CA SER A 294 -10.76 -42.63 -7.77
C SER A 294 -9.35 -42.72 -8.35
N ILE A 295 -8.91 -41.75 -9.16
CA ILE A 295 -7.57 -41.71 -9.74
C ILE A 295 -6.64 -40.94 -8.78
N PRO A 296 -5.41 -41.42 -8.51
CA PRO A 296 -4.44 -40.67 -7.70
C PRO A 296 -4.15 -39.29 -8.29
N LEU A 297 -3.94 -38.29 -7.42
CA LEU A 297 -3.64 -36.90 -7.82
C LEU A 297 -2.48 -36.79 -8.83
N GLN A 298 -1.54 -37.74 -8.78
CA GLN A 298 -0.35 -37.71 -9.64
C GLN A 298 -0.64 -37.93 -11.13
N ASP A 299 -1.69 -38.69 -11.44
CA ASP A 299 -2.07 -39.04 -12.82
C ASP A 299 -3.21 -38.15 -13.34
N GLN A 300 -3.61 -37.17 -12.55
CA GLN A 300 -4.70 -36.27 -12.90
C GLN A 300 -4.22 -35.01 -13.62
N THR A 301 -5.10 -34.48 -14.46
CA THR A 301 -4.86 -33.28 -15.25
C THR A 301 -6.09 -32.37 -15.17
N VAL A 302 -5.84 -31.06 -15.10
CA VAL A 302 -6.87 -30.03 -15.15
C VAL A 302 -6.91 -29.46 -16.56
N PHE A 303 -8.12 -29.25 -17.07
CA PHE A 303 -8.40 -28.70 -18.39
C PHE A 303 -9.24 -27.43 -18.28
N TRP A 304 -9.01 -26.51 -19.20
CA TRP A 304 -9.78 -25.29 -19.36
C TRP A 304 -10.11 -25.03 -20.82
N ASP A 305 -11.13 -24.20 -21.05
CA ASP A 305 -11.62 -23.92 -22.39
C ASP A 305 -10.68 -22.98 -23.14
N ALA A 306 -10.73 -23.05 -24.48
CA ALA A 306 -10.05 -22.08 -25.31
C ALA A 306 -10.72 -20.70 -25.12
N LEU A 307 -9.93 -19.63 -25.23
CA LEU A 307 -10.46 -18.27 -25.14
C LEU A 307 -11.47 -18.04 -26.29
N PRO A 308 -12.66 -17.48 -26.02
CA PRO A 308 -13.67 -17.23 -27.05
C PRO A 308 -13.19 -16.13 -27.99
N ASP A 309 -12.64 -16.56 -29.13
CA ASP A 309 -12.10 -15.79 -30.25
C ASP A 309 -11.04 -14.72 -29.90
N ALA A 310 -10.00 -14.67 -30.72
CA ALA A 310 -8.81 -13.82 -30.60
C ALA A 310 -9.07 -12.29 -30.73
N SER A 311 -10.24 -11.79 -30.33
CA SER A 311 -10.63 -10.38 -30.47
C SER A 311 -9.97 -9.43 -29.47
N GLU A 312 -9.33 -9.94 -28.42
CA GLU A 312 -8.62 -9.13 -27.42
C GLU A 312 -7.08 -9.29 -27.46
N GLY A 313 -6.54 -10.06 -28.41
CA GLY A 313 -5.09 -10.18 -28.60
C GLY A 313 -4.34 -11.01 -27.56
N TRP A 314 -5.04 -11.76 -26.69
CA TRP A 314 -4.43 -12.66 -25.71
C TRP A 314 -3.70 -13.84 -26.36
N ASP A 315 -2.47 -14.11 -25.91
CA ASP A 315 -1.56 -15.10 -26.51
C ASP A 315 -1.54 -16.44 -25.76
N GLY A 316 -1.98 -16.48 -24.49
CA GLY A 316 -2.01 -17.72 -23.71
C GLY A 316 -2.66 -17.59 -22.34
N PHE A 317 -2.39 -18.57 -21.48
CA PHE A 317 -2.93 -18.70 -20.12
C PHE A 317 -1.83 -18.68 -19.06
N ALA A 318 -2.13 -18.02 -17.94
CA ALA A 318 -1.37 -18.07 -16.70
C ALA A 318 -2.19 -18.80 -15.63
N LEU A 319 -1.59 -19.84 -15.02
CA LEU A 319 -2.21 -20.64 -13.98
C LEU A 319 -1.50 -20.40 -12.64
N LEU A 320 -2.28 -19.94 -11.66
CA LEU A 320 -1.89 -19.93 -10.27
C LEU A 320 -2.37 -21.21 -9.60
N VAL A 321 -1.49 -21.85 -8.84
CA VAL A 321 -1.80 -22.96 -7.95
C VAL A 321 -1.32 -22.60 -6.55
N ASP A 322 -2.23 -22.57 -5.59
CA ASP A 322 -2.01 -22.15 -4.20
C ASP A 322 -1.51 -20.69 -4.08
N ASP A 323 -2.12 -19.80 -4.87
CA ASP A 323 -1.73 -18.38 -5.01
C ASP A 323 -0.29 -18.17 -5.53
N VAL A 324 0.34 -19.20 -6.10
CA VAL A 324 1.68 -19.13 -6.73
C VAL A 324 1.58 -19.48 -8.20
N GLU A 325 2.22 -18.68 -9.05
CA GLU A 325 2.29 -18.94 -10.49
C GLU A 325 3.13 -20.18 -10.78
N ARG A 326 2.51 -21.17 -11.45
CA ARG A 326 3.18 -22.43 -11.81
C ARG A 326 3.27 -22.68 -13.30
N TYR A 327 2.42 -22.05 -14.10
CA TYR A 327 2.41 -22.24 -15.55
C TYR A 327 2.04 -20.95 -16.27
N ILE A 328 2.80 -20.67 -17.34
CA ILE A 328 2.52 -19.64 -18.34
C ILE A 328 2.71 -20.29 -19.71
N GLY A 329 1.69 -20.27 -20.56
CA GLY A 329 1.80 -20.75 -21.94
C GLY A 329 0.46 -20.99 -22.62
N THR A 330 0.50 -21.61 -23.81
CA THR A 330 -0.68 -21.84 -24.66
C THR A 330 -1.37 -23.18 -24.43
N ALA A 331 -0.85 -24.04 -23.56
CA ALA A 331 -1.47 -25.33 -23.30
C ALA A 331 -2.81 -25.15 -22.60
N LEU A 332 -3.73 -26.07 -22.87
CA LEU A 332 -5.07 -26.13 -22.26
C LEU A 332 -5.14 -27.17 -21.13
N ASN A 333 -4.00 -27.72 -20.73
CA ASN A 333 -3.90 -28.76 -19.74
C ASN A 333 -2.72 -28.55 -18.79
N TYR A 334 -2.89 -29.00 -17.55
CA TYR A 334 -1.84 -29.00 -16.54
C TYR A 334 -1.88 -30.28 -15.71
N SER A 335 -0.74 -30.95 -15.56
CA SER A 335 -0.60 -32.17 -14.76
C SER A 335 -0.44 -31.89 -13.28
N LEU A 336 -1.21 -32.59 -12.44
CA LEU A 336 -1.20 -32.41 -10.98
C LEU A 336 -0.10 -33.22 -10.26
N ALA A 337 0.79 -33.89 -11.00
CA ALA A 337 1.90 -34.72 -10.49
C ALA A 337 2.78 -34.07 -9.42
N SER A 338 2.99 -32.75 -9.50
CA SER A 338 3.87 -32.01 -8.57
C SER A 338 3.21 -31.64 -7.23
N LEU A 339 1.92 -31.91 -7.04
CA LEU A 339 1.15 -31.44 -5.89
C LEU A 339 1.12 -32.48 -4.76
N GLN A 340 1.17 -31.99 -3.52
CA GLN A 340 1.16 -32.82 -2.32
C GLN A 340 -0.24 -33.38 -2.10
N PRO A 341 -0.42 -34.71 -2.00
CA PRO A 341 -1.73 -35.28 -1.69
C PRO A 341 -2.15 -34.95 -0.25
N GLY A 342 -3.46 -34.79 -0.03
CA GLY A 342 -4.05 -34.63 1.31
C GLY A 342 -4.19 -33.19 1.81
N ILE A 343 -3.89 -32.19 0.98
CA ILE A 343 -4.03 -30.76 1.28
C ILE A 343 -5.06 -30.14 0.31
N VAL A 344 -5.69 -29.03 0.71
CA VAL A 344 -6.59 -28.28 -0.18
C VAL A 344 -5.75 -27.51 -1.20
N HIS A 345 -6.11 -27.56 -2.48
CA HIS A 345 -5.43 -26.79 -3.52
C HIS A 345 -6.35 -25.74 -4.15
N PHE A 346 -5.81 -24.54 -4.39
CA PHE A 346 -6.55 -23.45 -5.03
C PHE A 346 -6.01 -23.18 -6.43
N PHE A 347 -6.87 -23.25 -7.45
CA PHE A 347 -6.52 -23.01 -8.85
C PHE A 347 -7.17 -21.72 -9.37
N ARG A 348 -6.40 -20.88 -10.06
CA ARG A 348 -6.92 -19.68 -10.73
C ARG A 348 -6.29 -19.56 -12.11
N LEU A 349 -7.10 -19.15 -13.08
CA LEU A 349 -6.65 -18.92 -14.44
C LEU A 349 -6.81 -17.45 -14.82
N ALA A 350 -5.86 -16.95 -15.57
CA ALA A 350 -5.96 -15.69 -16.29
C ALA A 350 -5.47 -15.87 -17.72
N ALA A 351 -5.96 -15.04 -18.63
CA ALA A 351 -5.35 -14.87 -19.94
C ALA A 351 -4.11 -13.97 -19.82
N PHE A 352 -3.08 -14.17 -20.65
CA PHE A 352 -1.94 -13.26 -20.72
C PHE A 352 -1.58 -12.91 -22.17
N VAL A 353 -1.04 -11.71 -22.35
CA VAL A 353 -0.47 -11.17 -23.58
C VAL A 353 1.03 -11.17 -23.44
N SER A 354 1.74 -11.67 -24.45
CA SER A 354 3.18 -11.48 -24.53
C SER A 354 3.46 -10.15 -25.24
N ILE A 355 4.16 -9.23 -24.57
CA ILE A 355 4.55 -7.98 -25.22
C ILE A 355 5.73 -8.29 -26.13
N GLN A 356 5.46 -8.39 -27.43
CA GLN A 356 6.49 -8.55 -28.46
C GLN A 356 7.60 -7.48 -28.26
N PHE A 357 8.88 -7.90 -28.30
CA PHE A 357 10.10 -7.11 -28.04
C PHE A 357 10.52 -6.92 -26.58
N THR A 358 9.74 -7.39 -25.59
CA THR A 358 10.15 -7.42 -24.17
C THR A 358 9.91 -8.82 -23.59
N SER A 359 10.72 -9.26 -22.63
CA SER A 359 10.49 -10.53 -21.91
C SER A 359 9.38 -10.43 -20.85
N SER A 360 8.51 -9.42 -20.95
CA SER A 360 7.43 -9.16 -20.01
C SER A 360 6.08 -9.57 -20.62
N SER A 361 5.28 -10.26 -19.81
CA SER A 361 3.89 -10.57 -20.10
C SER A 361 2.96 -9.63 -19.34
N GLU A 362 1.85 -9.25 -19.96
CA GLU A 362 0.72 -8.63 -19.26
C GLU A 362 -0.33 -9.69 -18.97
N THR A 363 -0.76 -9.77 -17.71
CA THR A 363 -1.75 -10.76 -17.27
C THR A 363 -3.09 -10.06 -17.06
N GLY A 364 -4.15 -10.66 -17.59
CA GLY A 364 -5.53 -10.24 -17.37
C GLY A 364 -6.02 -10.58 -15.97
N ASP A 365 -7.33 -10.48 -15.78
CA ASP A 365 -7.94 -10.81 -14.48
C ASP A 365 -7.92 -12.29 -14.21
N PHE A 366 -7.52 -12.63 -12.98
CA PHE A 366 -7.64 -13.99 -12.47
C PHE A 366 -9.08 -14.33 -12.15
N THR A 367 -9.48 -15.53 -12.52
CA THR A 367 -10.75 -16.11 -12.11
C THR A 367 -10.81 -16.25 -10.58
N MET A 368 -12.03 -16.41 -10.08
CA MET A 368 -12.20 -16.91 -8.71
C MET A 368 -11.58 -18.30 -8.58
N ALA A 369 -11.14 -18.62 -7.36
CA ALA A 369 -10.45 -19.87 -7.10
C ALA A 369 -11.39 -21.07 -7.30
N ALA A 370 -10.90 -22.06 -8.04
CA ALA A 370 -11.43 -23.42 -8.00
C ALA A 370 -10.70 -24.17 -6.89
N THR A 371 -11.44 -24.68 -5.92
CA THR A 371 -10.90 -25.34 -4.74
C THR A 371 -11.00 -26.85 -4.91
N LEU A 372 -9.85 -27.52 -4.84
CA LEU A 372 -9.76 -28.97 -4.80
C LEU A 372 -9.60 -29.43 -3.35
N TRP A 373 -10.60 -30.14 -2.85
CA TRP A 373 -10.58 -30.68 -1.49
C TRP A 373 -9.85 -32.03 -1.42
N PRO A 374 -9.25 -32.38 -0.27
CA PRO A 374 -8.64 -33.69 -0.04
C PRO A 374 -9.59 -34.88 -0.30
N ASN A 375 -10.90 -34.66 -0.16
CA ASN A 375 -11.95 -35.65 -0.44
C ASN A 375 -12.15 -35.93 -1.95
N GLY A 376 -11.40 -35.25 -2.82
CA GLY A 376 -11.52 -35.38 -4.27
C GLY A 376 -12.72 -34.64 -4.86
N THR A 377 -13.35 -33.74 -4.11
CA THR A 377 -14.40 -32.85 -4.62
C THR A 377 -13.80 -31.54 -5.10
N MET A 378 -14.19 -31.07 -6.28
CA MET A 378 -13.81 -29.77 -6.81
C MET A 378 -15.00 -28.80 -6.69
N SER A 379 -14.81 -27.69 -5.99
CA SER A 379 -15.81 -26.64 -5.82
C SER A 379 -15.38 -25.36 -6.52
N PHE A 380 -16.31 -24.74 -7.23
CA PHE A 380 -16.13 -23.44 -7.84
C PHE A 380 -16.85 -22.42 -7.00
N SER A 381 -16.12 -21.44 -6.47
CA SER A 381 -16.77 -20.27 -5.93
C SER A 381 -17.44 -19.55 -7.10
N PRO A 382 -18.77 -19.26 -7.02
CA PRO A 382 -19.48 -18.64 -8.13
C PRO A 382 -18.76 -17.36 -8.48
N SER A 383 -18.46 -17.16 -9.78
CA SER A 383 -17.94 -15.89 -10.27
C SER A 383 -18.89 -14.81 -9.76
N HIS A 384 -18.49 -14.08 -8.73
CA HIS A 384 -19.14 -12.83 -8.43
C HIS A 384 -18.95 -12.06 -9.72
N SER A 385 -20.08 -11.81 -10.40
CA SER A 385 -20.14 -10.97 -11.58
C SER A 385 -19.18 -9.81 -11.36
N ALA A 386 -18.40 -9.53 -12.40
CA ALA A 386 -17.54 -8.36 -12.50
C ALA A 386 -18.08 -7.26 -11.60
N PRO A 387 -17.29 -6.72 -10.65
CA PRO A 387 -17.78 -5.67 -9.77
C PRO A 387 -18.49 -4.65 -10.66
N PRO A 388 -19.74 -4.26 -10.35
CA PRO A 388 -20.54 -3.44 -11.24
C PRO A 388 -19.66 -2.28 -11.67
N ALA A 389 -19.54 -2.11 -13.00
CA ALA A 389 -18.84 -1.01 -13.62
C ALA A 389 -19.05 0.24 -12.76
N PHE A 390 -17.95 0.79 -12.27
CA PHE A 390 -17.84 1.94 -11.38
C PHE A 390 -19.13 2.78 -11.41
N ILE A 391 -20.02 2.54 -10.44
CA ILE A 391 -21.24 3.34 -10.30
C ILE A 391 -20.74 4.76 -10.00
N GLN A 392 -20.89 5.64 -10.99
CA GLN A 392 -20.73 7.07 -10.76
C GLN A 392 -21.58 7.45 -9.52
N PRO A 393 -21.02 8.18 -8.55
CA PRO A 393 -21.70 8.43 -7.30
C PRO A 393 -22.83 9.44 -7.50
N ASN A 394 -24.00 8.95 -7.91
CA ASN A 394 -25.25 9.64 -7.69
C ASN A 394 -25.89 9.05 -6.43
N HIS A 395 -26.01 9.91 -5.41
CA HIS A 395 -26.69 9.73 -4.13
C HIS A 395 -25.99 8.91 -3.02
N PHE A 396 -25.13 9.59 -2.27
CA PHE A 396 -24.68 9.17 -0.95
C PHE A 396 -25.73 9.57 0.12
N ALA A 397 -26.46 8.59 0.63
CA ALA A 397 -27.25 8.74 1.85
C ALA A 397 -26.34 8.70 3.09
N ARG A 398 -26.70 9.55 4.05
CA ARG A 398 -25.92 10.01 5.20
C ARG A 398 -25.96 8.99 6.35
N THR A 399 -24.82 8.43 6.75
CA THR A 399 -24.63 7.90 8.11
C THR A 399 -23.31 8.37 8.71
N ARG A 400 -23.40 8.79 9.97
CA ARG A 400 -22.46 9.61 10.73
C ARG A 400 -21.71 8.68 11.69
N GLY A 401 -20.39 8.57 11.55
CA GLY A 401 -19.52 7.73 12.41
C GLY A 401 -18.14 8.36 12.55
N LYS A 402 -17.58 8.29 13.76
CA LYS A 402 -16.55 9.17 14.34
C LYS A 402 -15.14 8.99 13.74
N GLY A 403 -14.33 10.04 13.90
CA GLY A 403 -13.05 10.26 13.22
C GLY A 403 -11.95 9.24 13.52
N ALA A 404 -11.19 8.93 12.47
CA ALA A 404 -9.86 8.34 12.53
C ALA A 404 -9.01 9.00 11.42
N GLY A 405 -7.87 9.59 11.81
CA GLY A 405 -6.94 10.27 10.92
C GLY A 405 -6.18 9.25 10.07
N ILE A 406 -6.18 9.46 8.76
CA ILE A 406 -5.55 8.60 7.77
C ILE A 406 -4.07 8.97 7.66
N ALA A 407 -3.19 8.04 7.99
CA ALA A 407 -1.76 8.12 7.68
C ALA A 407 -1.47 7.08 6.59
N LEU A 408 -1.27 7.54 5.35
CA LEU A 408 -0.71 6.73 4.28
C LEU A 408 0.74 6.36 4.66
N CYS A 409 0.97 5.12 5.08
CA CYS A 409 2.31 4.56 5.22
C CYS A 409 2.65 3.77 3.95
N ALA A 410 3.82 4.06 3.39
CA ALA A 410 4.38 3.44 2.21
C ALA A 410 4.53 1.92 2.37
N ARG A 411 4.18 1.17 1.32
CA ARG A 411 4.73 -0.17 1.10
C ARG A 411 6.23 0.00 0.82
N PRO A 412 7.14 -0.81 1.41
CA PRO A 412 8.47 -0.95 0.84
C PRO A 412 8.31 -1.68 -0.49
N LEU A 413 8.65 -1.02 -1.59
CA LEU A 413 8.92 -1.65 -2.88
C LEU A 413 10.10 -2.62 -2.68
N ILE A 414 9.79 -3.90 -2.57
CA ILE A 414 10.76 -4.96 -2.84
C ILE A 414 10.96 -4.91 -4.36
N ALA A 415 12.08 -4.34 -4.80
CA ALA A 415 12.52 -4.41 -6.18
C ALA A 415 12.92 -5.86 -6.51
N PRO A 416 12.71 -6.33 -7.75
CA PRO A 416 13.23 -7.61 -8.18
C PRO A 416 14.75 -7.57 -8.13
N LEU A 417 15.34 -8.60 -7.52
CA LEU A 417 16.78 -8.85 -7.55
C LEU A 417 17.22 -9.07 -9.01
N ALA A 418 17.76 -8.03 -9.63
CA ALA A 418 18.68 -8.20 -10.74
C ALA A 418 19.97 -8.77 -10.15
N ASN A 419 20.25 -10.05 -10.43
CA ASN A 419 21.57 -10.63 -10.21
C ASN A 419 22.46 -10.34 -11.43
N PRO A 420 23.80 -10.30 -11.25
CA PRO A 420 24.77 -9.80 -12.21
C PRO A 420 24.84 -10.59 -13.53
#